data_AF-A3YAG0-F1
#
_entry.id   AF-A3YAG0-F1
#
_cell.length_a   1.000
_cell.length_b   1.000
_cell.length_c   1.000
_cell.angle_alpha   90.00
_cell.angle_beta   90.00
_cell.angle_gamma   90.00
#
_symmetry.space_group_name_H-M   'P 1'
#
loop_
_entity.id
_entity.type
_entity.pdbx_description
1 polymer ?
#
loop_
_entity_poly.entity_id
_entity_poly.type
_entity_poly.pdbx_seq_one_letter_code
_entity_poly.pdbx_strand_id
1 'polypeptide(L)'
;MSLSALQTAIQNAQIAYQEKEKEIQSYQDEKITQSIRLKKLGTQVTYKEKELKGALTQPAAETLTAECNALKEQYQACETLISNIENYLKNKANNDKVAASEVVKRAEQDLLKFVHKGIKSQLSTLAAEQEMLMRDYVVISEMISGSFPPGTRRSRYLGLVFDDLYGSLAGASFKEHQEKMMTKYLTPMT
;
A
#
# COMPACT_ATOMS: atom_id res chain seq x y z
N MET A 1 -19.15 15.32 4.10
CA MET A 1 -18.75 14.13 4.88
C MET A 1 -18.29 14.59 6.26
N SER A 2 -18.62 13.83 7.31
CA SER A 2 -18.15 14.07 8.68
C SER A 2 -16.74 13.49 8.87
N LEU A 3 -16.05 13.90 9.95
CA LEU A 3 -14.76 13.31 10.36
C LEU A 3 -14.89 11.79 10.57
N SER A 4 -15.94 11.35 11.26
CA SER A 4 -16.20 9.92 11.51
C SER A 4 -16.34 9.12 10.21
N ALA A 5 -17.07 9.64 9.21
CA ALA A 5 -17.23 8.97 7.93
C ALA A 5 -15.90 8.83 7.17
N LEU A 6 -15.02 9.84 7.26
CA LEU A 6 -13.69 9.80 6.65
C LEU A 6 -12.76 8.80 7.38
N GLN A 7 -12.83 8.74 8.71
CA GLN A 7 -12.09 7.76 9.50
C GLN A 7 -12.51 6.32 9.16
N THR A 8 -13.81 6.06 9.08
CA THR A 8 -14.34 4.75 8.65
C THR A 8 -13.92 4.40 7.22
N ALA A 9 -13.94 5.37 6.29
CA ALA A 9 -13.51 5.13 4.91
C ALA A 9 -12.02 4.72 4.84
N ILE A 10 -11.16 5.35 5.63
CA ILE A 10 -9.73 4.98 5.71
C ILE A 10 -9.57 3.59 6.30
N GLN A 11 -10.25 3.29 7.42
CA GLN A 11 -10.20 1.95 8.03
C GLN A 11 -10.63 0.86 7.04
N ASN A 12 -11.75 1.06 6.34
CA ASN A 12 -12.23 0.11 5.35
C ASN A 12 -11.24 -0.08 4.19
N ALA A 13 -10.64 1.01 3.70
CA ALA A 13 -9.63 0.95 2.65
C ALA A 13 -8.37 0.19 3.11
N GLN A 14 -7.92 0.40 4.35
CA GLN A 14 -6.78 -0.29 4.94
C GLN A 14 -7.06 -1.78 5.13
N ILE A 15 -8.27 -2.15 5.60
CA ILE A 15 -8.69 -3.55 5.73
C ILE A 15 -8.66 -4.24 4.35
N ALA A 16 -9.27 -3.63 3.33
CA ALA A 16 -9.29 -4.20 1.98
C ALA A 16 -7.88 -4.36 1.40
N TYR A 17 -6.97 -3.41 1.66
CA TYR A 17 -5.57 -3.52 1.27
C TYR A 17 -4.87 -4.69 1.98
N GLN A 18 -5.05 -4.83 3.30
CA GLN A 18 -4.45 -5.90 4.09
C GLN A 18 -5.00 -7.28 3.69
N GLU A 19 -6.29 -7.38 3.37
CA GLU A 19 -6.89 -8.60 2.84
C GLU A 19 -6.24 -9.02 1.52
N LYS A 20 -5.97 -8.06 0.63
CA LYS A 20 -5.24 -8.33 -0.62
C LYS A 20 -3.79 -8.75 -0.39
N GLU A 21 -3.11 -8.19 0.61
CA GLU A 21 -1.77 -8.66 0.98
C GLU A 21 -1.77 -10.10 1.49
N LYS A 22 -2.71 -10.45 2.36
CA LYS A 22 -2.86 -11.81 2.89
C LYS A 22 -3.21 -12.81 1.79
N GLU A 23 -4.10 -12.43 0.87
CA GLU A 23 -4.47 -13.25 -0.28
C GLU A 23 -3.24 -13.54 -1.16
N ILE A 24 -2.46 -12.51 -1.51
CA ILE A 24 -1.22 -12.66 -2.29
C ILE A 24 -0.24 -13.59 -1.59
N GLN A 25 -0.04 -13.41 -0.28
CA GLN A 25 0.86 -14.26 0.50
C GLN A 25 0.39 -15.72 0.47
N SER A 26 -0.90 -15.97 0.67
CA SER A 26 -1.47 -17.32 0.62
C SER A 26 -1.21 -18.01 -0.73
N TYR A 27 -1.34 -17.29 -1.85
CA TYR A 27 -1.02 -17.84 -3.17
C TYR A 27 0.47 -18.10 -3.36
N GLN A 28 1.35 -17.27 -2.79
CA GLN A 28 2.80 -17.51 -2.81
C GLN A 28 3.16 -18.76 -2.02
N ASP A 29 2.57 -18.95 -0.84
CA ASP A 29 2.79 -20.11 0.01
C ASP A 29 2.27 -21.40 -0.66
N GLU A 30 1.09 -21.32 -1.31
CA GLU A 30 0.53 -22.42 -2.09
C GLU A 30 1.45 -22.78 -3.27
N LYS A 31 1.97 -21.78 -4.00
CA LYS A 31 2.95 -22.00 -5.07
C LYS A 31 4.18 -22.75 -4.58
N ILE A 32 4.73 -22.38 -3.42
CA ILE A 32 5.88 -23.06 -2.82
C ILE A 32 5.54 -24.52 -2.50
N THR A 33 4.38 -24.74 -1.86
CA THR A 33 3.89 -26.08 -1.52
C THR A 33 3.74 -26.96 -2.76
N GLN A 34 3.12 -26.43 -3.82
CA GLN A 34 2.98 -27.16 -5.08
C GLN A 34 4.33 -27.38 -5.77
N SER A 35 5.26 -26.43 -5.72
CA SER A 35 6.60 -26.60 -6.30
C SER A 35 7.39 -27.73 -5.64
N ILE A 36 7.29 -27.87 -4.31
CA ILE A 36 7.87 -28.98 -3.56
C ILE A 36 7.20 -30.31 -3.95
N ARG A 37 5.86 -30.32 -4.03
CA ARG A 37 5.09 -31.50 -4.46
C ARG A 37 5.48 -31.94 -5.88
N LEU A 38 5.61 -30.99 -6.81
CA LEU A 38 6.00 -31.25 -8.19
C LEU A 38 7.35 -31.94 -8.27
N LYS A 39 8.35 -31.44 -7.52
CA LYS A 39 9.69 -32.05 -7.45
C LYS A 39 9.65 -33.49 -6.92
N LYS A 40 8.81 -33.75 -5.92
CA LYS A 40 8.60 -35.10 -5.38
C LYS A 40 7.94 -36.02 -6.41
N LEU A 41 6.88 -35.56 -7.07
CA LEU A 41 6.19 -36.30 -8.13
C LEU A 41 7.13 -36.62 -9.30
N GLY A 42 7.98 -35.67 -9.73
CA GLY A 42 8.97 -35.92 -10.79
C GLY A 42 9.96 -37.04 -10.44
N THR A 43 10.41 -37.09 -9.18
CA THR A 43 11.25 -38.19 -8.68
C THR A 43 10.50 -39.53 -8.70
N GLN A 44 9.23 -39.53 -8.27
CA GLN A 44 8.38 -40.73 -8.25
C GLN A 44 8.09 -41.27 -9.65
N VAL A 45 7.77 -40.39 -10.61
CA VAL A 45 7.59 -40.76 -12.02
C VAL A 45 8.87 -41.39 -12.55
N THR A 46 10.03 -40.76 -12.34
CA THR A 46 11.33 -41.27 -12.80
C THR A 46 11.65 -42.66 -12.21
N TYR A 47 11.35 -42.86 -10.93
CA TYR A 47 11.56 -44.15 -10.26
C TYR A 47 10.62 -45.23 -10.83
N LYS A 48 9.32 -44.90 -10.98
CA LYS A 48 8.31 -45.82 -11.49
C LYS A 48 8.57 -46.21 -12.95
N GLU A 49 9.08 -45.28 -13.77
CA GLU A 49 9.52 -45.57 -15.14
C GLU A 49 10.72 -46.53 -15.18
N LYS A 50 11.62 -46.48 -14.20
CA LYS A 50 12.72 -47.45 -14.08
C LYS A 50 12.21 -48.82 -13.65
N GLU A 51 11.28 -48.88 -12.70
CA GLU A 51 10.63 -50.15 -12.30
C GLU A 51 9.92 -50.81 -13.49
N LEU A 52 9.17 -50.01 -14.27
CA LEU A 52 8.46 -50.50 -15.45
C LEU A 52 9.41 -51.11 -16.49
N LYS A 53 10.57 -50.50 -16.74
CA LYS A 53 11.61 -51.04 -17.63
C LYS A 53 12.20 -52.37 -17.15
N GLY A 54 12.16 -52.62 -15.84
CA GLY A 54 12.66 -53.85 -15.22
C GLY A 54 11.59 -54.94 -15.02
N ALA A 55 10.34 -54.70 -15.46
CA ALA A 55 9.26 -55.65 -15.28
C ALA A 55 9.50 -56.95 -16.10
N LEU A 56 9.50 -58.09 -15.42
CA LEU A 56 9.77 -59.40 -16.02
C LEU A 56 8.49 -60.15 -16.43
N THR A 57 7.32 -59.66 -16.04
CA THR A 57 6.03 -60.28 -16.33
C THR A 57 5.02 -59.25 -16.82
N GLN A 58 4.11 -59.68 -17.70
CA GLN A 58 3.10 -58.80 -18.27
C GLN A 58 2.12 -58.22 -17.22
N PRO A 59 1.61 -59.00 -16.24
CA PRO A 59 0.75 -58.43 -15.19
C PRO A 59 1.44 -57.35 -14.36
N ALA A 60 2.75 -57.51 -14.09
CA ALA A 60 3.53 -56.50 -13.37
C ALA A 60 3.73 -55.23 -14.21
N ALA A 61 3.99 -55.38 -15.51
CA ALA A 61 4.13 -54.26 -16.44
C ALA A 61 2.84 -53.45 -16.59
N GLU A 62 1.68 -54.12 -16.67
CA GLU A 62 0.37 -53.45 -16.76
C GLU A 62 0.06 -52.65 -15.49
N THR A 63 0.30 -53.23 -14.32
CA THR A 63 0.11 -52.55 -13.02
C THR A 63 1.02 -51.32 -12.90
N LEU A 64 2.32 -51.47 -13.19
CA LEU A 64 3.28 -50.37 -13.12
C LEU A 64 2.99 -49.26 -14.15
N THR A 65 2.44 -49.61 -15.32
CA THR A 65 2.00 -48.64 -16.33
C THR A 65 0.86 -47.77 -15.81
N ALA A 66 -0.16 -48.38 -15.19
CA ALA A 66 -1.28 -47.65 -14.60
C ALA A 66 -0.82 -46.71 -13.48
N GLU A 67 0.05 -47.18 -12.58
CA GLU A 67 0.63 -46.35 -11.51
C GLU A 67 1.47 -45.19 -12.08
N CYS A 68 2.28 -45.45 -13.10
CA CYS A 68 3.10 -44.43 -13.75
C CYS A 68 2.24 -43.34 -14.40
N ASN A 69 1.17 -43.73 -15.10
CA ASN A 69 0.25 -42.80 -15.73
C ASN A 69 -0.48 -41.94 -14.69
N ALA A 70 -0.94 -42.54 -13.59
CA ALA A 70 -1.57 -41.79 -12.49
C ALA A 70 -0.61 -40.76 -11.87
N LEU A 71 0.67 -41.11 -11.68
CA LEU A 71 1.69 -40.17 -11.20
C LEU A 71 1.96 -39.03 -12.21
N LYS A 72 1.97 -39.33 -13.52
CA LYS A 72 2.13 -38.33 -14.58
C LYS A 72 0.96 -37.36 -14.65
N GLU A 73 -0.27 -37.85 -14.51
CA GLU A 73 -1.46 -37.00 -14.43
C GLU A 73 -1.40 -36.05 -13.24
N GLN A 74 -1.01 -36.55 -12.06
CA GLN A 74 -0.83 -35.72 -10.87
C GLN A 74 0.30 -34.69 -11.06
N TYR A 75 1.39 -35.07 -11.73
CA TYR A 75 2.50 -34.16 -12.05
C TYR A 75 2.01 -33.01 -12.94
N GLN A 76 1.34 -33.31 -14.04
CA GLN A 76 0.79 -32.31 -14.96
C GLN A 76 -0.24 -31.39 -14.30
N ALA A 77 -1.12 -31.94 -13.45
CA ALA A 77 -2.07 -31.14 -12.70
C ALA A 77 -1.37 -30.16 -11.75
N CYS A 78 -0.28 -30.59 -11.10
CA CYS A 78 0.53 -29.76 -10.23
C CYS A 78 1.26 -28.65 -11.00
N GLU A 79 1.85 -28.95 -12.17
CA GLU A 79 2.44 -27.94 -13.06
C GLU A 79 1.42 -26.89 -13.50
N THR A 80 0.24 -27.34 -13.90
CA THR A 80 -0.85 -26.48 -14.33
C THR A 80 -1.30 -25.55 -13.20
N LEU A 81 -1.43 -26.07 -11.98
CA LEU A 81 -1.80 -25.28 -10.81
C LEU A 81 -0.74 -24.21 -10.50
N ILE A 82 0.55 -24.55 -10.54
CA ILE A 82 1.64 -23.58 -10.35
C ILE A 82 1.56 -22.47 -11.41
N SER A 83 1.39 -22.85 -12.68
CA SER A 83 1.26 -21.87 -13.77
C SER A 83 0.05 -20.94 -13.59
N ASN A 84 -1.09 -21.48 -13.16
CA ASN A 84 -2.29 -20.69 -12.86
C ASN A 84 -2.06 -19.70 -11.72
N ILE A 85 -1.38 -20.12 -10.65
CA ILE A 85 -1.04 -19.25 -9.53
C ILE A 85 -0.09 -18.13 -9.99
N GLU A 86 0.94 -18.46 -10.77
CA GLU A 86 1.87 -17.46 -11.31
C GLU A 86 1.16 -16.43 -12.20
N ASN A 87 0.28 -16.89 -13.08
CA ASN A 87 -0.51 -16.02 -13.95
C ASN A 87 -1.47 -15.13 -13.14
N TYR A 88 -2.11 -15.67 -12.11
CA TYR A 88 -2.98 -14.90 -11.22
C TYR A 88 -2.21 -13.80 -10.49
N LEU A 89 -1.09 -14.15 -9.86
CA LEU A 89 -0.24 -13.22 -9.13
C LEU A 89 0.29 -12.11 -10.05
N LYS A 90 0.75 -12.48 -11.26
CA LYS A 90 1.33 -11.53 -12.22
C LYS A 90 0.29 -10.59 -12.83
N ASN A 91 -0.85 -11.12 -13.27
CA ASN A 91 -1.77 -10.38 -14.12
C ASN A 91 -2.90 -9.69 -13.35
N LYS A 92 -3.23 -10.15 -12.14
CA LYS A 92 -4.39 -9.66 -11.39
C LYS A 92 -4.07 -9.25 -9.97
N ALA A 93 -3.54 -10.15 -9.14
CA ALA A 93 -3.43 -9.88 -7.70
C ALA A 93 -2.59 -8.63 -7.37
N ASN A 94 -1.46 -8.44 -8.08
CA ASN A 94 -0.62 -7.25 -7.91
C ASN A 94 -1.31 -5.96 -8.37
N ASN A 95 -2.09 -6.01 -9.45
CA ASN A 95 -2.87 -4.85 -9.92
C ASN A 95 -3.97 -4.49 -8.93
N ASP A 96 -4.68 -5.48 -8.40
CA ASP A 96 -5.70 -5.29 -7.36
C ASP A 96 -5.09 -4.69 -6.09
N LYS A 97 -3.88 -5.11 -5.69
CA LYS A 97 -3.14 -4.52 -4.56
C LYS A 97 -2.78 -3.06 -4.80
N VAL A 98 -2.31 -2.71 -6.00
CA VAL A 98 -2.02 -1.31 -6.37
C VAL A 98 -3.30 -0.47 -6.31
N ALA A 99 -4.41 -0.96 -6.86
CA ALA A 99 -5.70 -0.29 -6.80
C ALA A 99 -6.16 -0.08 -5.35
N ALA A 100 -6.04 -1.08 -4.49
CA ALA A 100 -6.36 -0.94 -3.06
C ALA A 100 -5.47 0.10 -2.35
N SER A 101 -4.17 0.13 -2.67
CA SER A 101 -3.24 1.15 -2.15
C SER A 101 -3.63 2.57 -2.58
N GLU A 102 -4.07 2.74 -3.83
CA GLU A 102 -4.56 4.03 -4.30
C GLU A 102 -5.82 4.49 -3.58
N VAL A 103 -6.73 3.56 -3.27
CA VAL A 103 -7.94 3.88 -2.50
C VAL A 103 -7.58 4.38 -1.10
N VAL A 104 -6.62 3.74 -0.42
CA VAL A 104 -6.09 4.22 0.88
C VAL A 104 -5.56 5.66 0.74
N LYS A 105 -4.69 5.91 -0.25
CA LYS A 105 -4.12 7.25 -0.48
C LYS A 105 -5.19 8.31 -0.75
N ARG A 106 -6.22 7.99 -1.53
CA ARG A 106 -7.33 8.93 -1.80
C ARG A 106 -8.12 9.22 -0.52
N ALA A 107 -8.42 8.21 0.28
CA ALA A 107 -9.13 8.38 1.55
C ALA A 107 -8.33 9.26 2.53
N GLU A 108 -7.01 9.05 2.65
CA GLU A 108 -6.11 9.89 3.44
C GLU A 108 -6.07 11.34 2.92
N GLN A 109 -6.00 11.54 1.61
CA GLN A 109 -6.04 12.88 1.00
C GLN A 109 -7.36 13.60 1.30
N ASP A 110 -8.49 12.90 1.29
CA ASP A 110 -9.78 13.51 1.57
C ASP A 110 -9.92 13.90 3.05
N LEU A 111 -9.35 13.11 3.97
CA LEU A 111 -9.19 13.51 5.37
C LEU A 111 -8.33 14.78 5.50
N LEU A 112 -7.19 14.84 4.82
CA LEU A 112 -6.31 16.01 4.86
C LEU A 112 -7.02 17.27 4.31
N LYS A 113 -7.76 17.16 3.22
CA LYS A 113 -8.57 18.27 2.69
C LYS A 113 -9.63 18.72 3.69
N PHE A 114 -10.28 17.77 4.38
CA PHE A 114 -11.27 18.07 5.42
C PHE A 114 -10.63 18.83 6.58
N VAL A 115 -9.50 18.34 7.11
CA VAL A 115 -8.76 18.99 8.20
C VAL A 115 -8.27 20.38 7.78
N HIS A 116 -7.69 20.50 6.58
CA HIS A 116 -7.24 21.77 6.03
C HIS A 116 -8.38 22.80 5.94
N LYS A 117 -9.58 22.38 5.49
CA LYS A 117 -10.75 23.27 5.47
C LYS A 117 -11.15 23.72 6.88
N GLY A 118 -11.09 22.81 7.85
CA GLY A 118 -11.35 23.12 9.26
C GLY A 118 -10.37 24.16 9.82
N ILE A 119 -9.07 23.93 9.64
CA ILE A 119 -8.01 24.86 10.06
C ILE A 119 -8.19 26.22 9.38
N LYS A 120 -8.41 26.24 8.05
CA LYS A 120 -8.64 27.48 7.31
C LYS A 120 -9.83 28.27 7.85
N SER A 121 -10.91 27.59 8.23
CA SER A 121 -12.09 28.22 8.83
C SER A 121 -11.78 28.85 10.18
N GLN A 122 -10.96 28.21 11.02
CA GLN A 122 -10.53 28.74 12.31
C GLN A 122 -9.56 29.93 12.16
N LEU A 123 -8.68 29.87 11.17
CA LEU A 123 -7.79 30.99 10.84
C LEU A 123 -8.55 32.17 10.24
N SER A 124 -9.70 31.96 9.60
CA SER A 124 -10.53 33.07 9.10
C SER A 124 -11.28 33.82 10.20
N THR A 125 -11.21 33.36 11.45
CA THR A 125 -11.84 34.00 12.62
C THR A 125 -10.81 34.60 13.57
N LEU A 126 -9.62 34.97 13.08
CA LEU A 126 -8.62 35.67 13.87
C LEU A 126 -9.20 36.95 14.47
N ALA A 127 -8.78 37.28 15.69
CA ALA A 127 -9.20 38.53 16.32
C ALA A 127 -8.69 39.72 15.50
N ALA A 128 -9.43 40.83 15.48
CA ALA A 128 -9.07 42.02 14.70
C ALA A 128 -7.64 42.52 15.01
N GLU A 129 -7.22 42.40 16.26
CA GLU A 129 -5.87 42.74 16.73
C GLU A 129 -4.78 41.85 16.11
N GLN A 130 -5.04 40.54 15.97
CA GLN A 130 -4.12 39.59 15.34
C GLN A 130 -4.06 39.80 13.83
N GLU A 131 -5.20 40.12 13.20
CA GLU A 131 -5.27 40.48 11.79
C GLU A 131 -4.46 41.75 11.49
N MET A 132 -4.61 42.79 12.34
CA MET A 132 -3.85 44.03 12.25
C MET A 132 -2.34 43.79 12.40
N LEU A 133 -1.92 43.01 13.40
CA LEU A 133 -0.51 42.69 13.59
C LEU A 133 0.12 41.97 12.38
N MET A 134 -0.60 41.02 11.77
CA MET A 134 -0.12 40.35 10.55
C MET A 134 -0.04 41.31 9.35
N ARG A 135 -0.99 42.25 9.23
CA ARG A 135 -0.95 43.29 8.18
C ARG A 135 0.24 44.21 8.37
N ASP A 136 0.47 44.71 9.58
CA ASP A 136 1.60 45.55 9.94
C ASP A 136 2.92 44.83 9.64
N TYR A 137 3.02 43.55 10.01
CA TYR A 137 4.20 42.74 9.70
C TYR A 137 4.47 42.64 8.20
N VAL A 138 3.46 42.37 7.38
CA VAL A 138 3.61 42.29 5.91
C VAL A 138 4.11 43.62 5.35
N VAL A 139 3.54 44.74 5.79
CA VAL A 139 3.92 46.08 5.34
C VAL A 139 5.36 46.41 5.75
N ILE A 140 5.72 46.18 7.02
CA ILE A 140 7.08 46.42 7.53
C ILE A 140 8.09 45.54 6.78
N SER A 141 7.77 44.27 6.54
CA SER A 141 8.65 43.35 5.79
C SER A 141 8.80 43.75 4.32
N GLU A 142 7.74 44.23 3.68
CA GLU A 142 7.79 44.81 2.33
C GLU A 142 8.70 46.06 2.31
N MET A 143 8.59 46.92 3.32
CA MET A 143 9.44 48.12 3.46
C MET A 143 10.92 47.80 3.69
N ILE A 144 11.23 46.79 4.51
CA ILE A 144 12.62 46.41 4.84
C ILE A 144 13.26 45.58 3.73
N SER A 145 12.51 44.70 3.07
CA SER A 145 13.09 43.72 2.13
C SER A 145 13.63 44.34 0.84
N GLY A 146 13.17 45.54 0.45
CA GLY A 146 13.75 46.41 -0.58
C GLY A 146 14.00 45.84 -1.99
N SER A 147 13.83 44.53 -2.21
CA SER A 147 14.62 43.78 -3.20
C SER A 147 13.92 42.54 -3.75
N PHE A 148 12.60 42.42 -3.63
CA PHE A 148 11.89 41.32 -4.30
C PHE A 148 11.53 41.72 -5.73
N PRO A 149 11.69 40.81 -6.72
CA PRO A 149 11.28 41.07 -8.09
C PRO A 149 9.81 41.52 -8.15
N PRO A 150 9.46 42.45 -9.05
CA PRO A 150 8.08 42.84 -9.29
C PRO A 150 7.20 41.60 -9.50
N GLY A 151 6.10 41.49 -8.75
CA GLY A 151 5.18 40.35 -8.82
C GLY A 151 5.34 39.30 -7.71
N THR A 152 6.25 39.49 -6.75
CA THR A 152 6.31 38.63 -5.56
C THR A 152 5.04 38.80 -4.72
N ARG A 153 4.29 37.70 -4.51
CA ARG A 153 3.05 37.73 -3.73
C ARG A 153 3.33 38.12 -2.28
N ARG A 154 2.59 39.09 -1.73
CA ARG A 154 2.69 39.54 -0.32
C ARG A 154 2.54 38.42 0.71
N SER A 155 1.83 37.34 0.36
CA SER A 155 1.73 36.12 1.18
C SER A 155 3.08 35.45 1.46
N ARG A 156 4.12 35.74 0.66
CA ARG A 156 5.47 35.23 0.86
C ARG A 156 6.12 35.78 2.15
N TYR A 157 5.82 37.02 2.55
CA TYR A 157 6.37 37.60 3.78
C TYR A 157 5.82 36.91 5.02
N LEU A 158 4.53 36.57 5.04
CA LEU A 158 3.96 35.73 6.11
C LEU A 158 4.53 34.32 6.08
N GLY A 159 4.75 33.76 4.88
CA GLY A 159 5.43 32.48 4.70
C GLY A 159 6.80 32.44 5.36
N LEU A 160 7.62 33.49 5.22
CA LEU A 160 8.94 33.57 5.86
C LEU A 160 8.88 33.59 7.39
N VAL A 161 7.90 34.28 7.98
CA VAL A 161 7.68 34.23 9.45
C VAL A 161 7.26 32.86 9.90
N PHE A 162 6.36 32.22 9.16
CA PHE A 162 5.98 30.84 9.47
C PHE A 162 7.16 29.89 9.27
N ASP A 163 8.02 30.11 8.27
CA ASP A 163 9.25 29.36 8.07
C ASP A 163 10.31 29.65 9.14
N ASP A 164 10.31 30.82 9.79
CA ASP A 164 11.23 31.13 10.91
C ASP A 164 10.66 30.64 12.27
N LEU A 165 9.35 30.82 12.50
CA LEU A 165 8.64 30.35 13.70
C LEU A 165 8.51 28.83 13.72
N TYR A 166 8.28 28.21 12.56
CA TYR A 166 8.19 26.77 12.36
C TYR A 166 9.41 26.19 11.63
N GLY A 167 10.49 26.96 11.45
CA GLY A 167 11.77 26.48 10.87
C GLY A 167 12.41 25.34 11.65
N SER A 168 11.93 25.12 12.87
CA SER A 168 12.20 23.97 13.72
C SER A 168 11.49 22.67 13.29
N LEU A 169 10.53 22.71 12.36
CA LEU A 169 9.86 21.55 11.75
C LEU A 169 10.50 21.15 10.42
N ALA A 170 11.83 21.15 10.33
CA ALA A 170 12.55 20.50 9.24
C ALA A 170 13.07 19.12 9.71
N GLY A 171 13.14 18.15 8.79
CA GLY A 171 13.71 16.82 9.08
C GLY A 171 12.90 16.01 10.10
N ALA A 172 13.52 15.57 11.18
CA ALA A 172 12.91 14.64 12.15
C ALA A 172 11.69 15.23 12.87
N SER A 173 11.73 16.52 13.21
CA SER A 173 10.63 17.22 13.89
C SER A 173 9.40 17.36 13.00
N PHE A 174 9.58 17.51 11.68
CA PHE A 174 8.47 17.46 10.72
C PHE A 174 7.77 16.11 10.74
N LYS A 175 8.55 15.03 10.62
CA LYS A 175 8.04 13.67 10.53
C LYS A 175 7.30 13.26 11.80
N GLU A 176 7.87 13.58 12.97
CA GLU A 176 7.23 13.34 14.26
C GLU A 176 5.90 14.12 14.37
N HIS A 177 5.87 15.38 13.94
CA HIS A 177 4.64 16.17 13.97
C HIS A 177 3.59 15.65 12.97
N GLN A 178 4.02 15.23 11.78
CA GLN A 178 3.16 14.59 10.80
C GLN A 178 2.52 13.32 11.37
N GLU A 179 3.30 12.45 12.00
CA GLU A 179 2.81 11.21 12.64
C GLU A 179 1.81 11.52 13.77
N LYS A 180 2.12 12.48 14.63
CA LYS A 180 1.20 12.94 15.70
C LYS A 180 -0.11 13.49 15.14
N MET A 181 -0.04 14.30 14.09
CA MET A 181 -1.21 14.89 13.44
C MET A 181 -2.08 13.82 12.80
N MET A 182 -1.48 12.93 12.00
CA MET A 182 -2.20 11.82 11.40
C MET A 182 -2.84 10.93 12.47
N THR A 183 -2.13 10.61 13.56
CA THR A 183 -2.71 9.84 14.68
C THR A 183 -3.93 10.54 15.27
N LYS A 184 -3.81 11.84 15.59
CA LYS A 184 -4.91 12.64 16.16
C LYS A 184 -6.19 12.58 15.32
N TYR A 185 -6.08 12.58 14.00
CA TYR A 185 -7.24 12.61 13.09
C TYR A 185 -7.65 11.24 12.57
N LEU A 186 -6.81 10.22 12.69
CA LEU A 186 -7.12 8.83 12.32
C LEU A 186 -7.73 8.03 13.47
N THR A 187 -7.43 8.36 14.73
CA THR A 187 -7.99 7.68 15.89
C THR A 187 -9.41 8.20 16.17
N PRO A 188 -10.43 7.33 16.27
CA PRO A 188 -11.75 7.73 16.73
C PRO A 188 -11.63 8.29 18.15
N MET A 189 -12.21 9.46 18.42
CA MET A 189 -12.35 9.91 19.81
C MET A 189 -13.36 8.98 20.50
N THR A 190 -12.89 8.25 21.51
CA THR A 190 -13.71 7.42 22.41
C THR A 190 -14.68 8.27 23.21
#